data_AF-A0A376F9C5-F1
#
_entry.id   AF-A0A376F9C5-F1
#
_cell.length_a   1.000
_cell.length_b   1.000
_cell.length_c   1.000
_cell.angle_alpha   90.00
_cell.angle_beta   90.00
_cell.angle_gamma   90.00
#
_symmetry.space_group_name_H-M   'P 1'
#
loop_
_entity.id
_entity.type
_entity.pdbx_description
1 polymer ?
#
loop_
_entity_poly.entity_id
_entity_poly.type
_entity_poly.pdbx_seq_one_letter_code
_entity_poly.pdbx_strand_id
1 'polypeptide(L)' 'MYHLRDASPVDRGELENGDLVFFRTQGRGTADHVGVYVGNGKFIQSPRSGQDIQITSLSEDYWVRHYVGARRVMTPKTIR' A
#
# COMPACT_ATOMS: atom_id res chain seq x y z
N MET A 1 -1.96 -18.94 -1.18
CA MET A 1 -1.43 -17.58 -0.89
C MET A 1 -1.09 -16.95 -2.24
N TYR A 2 -1.86 -15.97 -2.71
CA TYR A 2 -1.65 -15.35 -4.02
C TYR A 2 -0.34 -14.56 -3.99
N HIS A 3 0.74 -15.13 -4.52
CA HIS A 3 1.92 -14.36 -4.81
C HIS A 3 1.61 -13.50 -6.04
N LEU A 4 1.44 -12.19 -5.84
CA LEU A 4 1.46 -11.18 -6.90
C LEU A 4 2.89 -11.09 -7.48
N ARG A 5 3.37 -12.18 -8.09
CA ARG A 5 4.68 -12.25 -8.76
C ARG A 5 4.74 -11.28 -9.94
N ASP A 6 3.59 -10.93 -10.49
CA ASP A 6 3.46 -10.06 -11.66
C ASP A 6 3.20 -8.59 -11.32
N ALA A 7 3.03 -8.24 -10.03
CA ALA A 7 2.85 -6.86 -9.63
C ALA A 7 4.21 -6.15 -9.60
N SER A 8 4.39 -5.18 -10.51
CA SER A 8 5.61 -4.40 -10.64
C SER A 8 5.86 -3.57 -9.38
N PRO A 9 7.09 -3.57 -8.83
CA PRO A 9 7.49 -2.58 -7.82
C PRO A 9 7.30 -1.15 -8.34
N VAL A 10 6.89 -0.24 -7.46
CA VAL A 10 6.71 1.18 -7.79
C VAL A 10 7.48 2.01 -6.76
N ASP A 11 8.28 2.95 -7.24
CA ASP A 11 8.95 3.91 -6.39
C ASP A 11 7.95 4.90 -5.80
N ARG A 12 8.20 5.38 -4.58
CA ARG A 12 7.27 6.26 -3.87
C ARG A 12 6.95 7.55 -4.63
N GLY A 13 7.88 8.04 -5.46
CA GLY A 13 7.67 9.22 -6.30
C GLY A 13 6.84 8.97 -7.56
N GLU A 14 6.61 7.71 -7.93
CA GLU A 14 5.91 7.28 -9.15
C GLU A 14 4.52 6.69 -8.85
N LEU A 15 4.05 6.87 -7.60
CA LEU A 15 2.76 6.35 -7.16
C LEU A 15 1.61 6.95 -7.96
N GLU A 16 0.78 6.07 -8.50
CA GLU A 16 -0.47 6.39 -9.20
C GLU A 16 -1.67 5.83 -8.44
N ASN A 17 -2.84 6.45 -8.66
CA ASN A 17 -4.09 6.00 -8.06
C ASN A 17 -4.32 4.51 -8.36
N GLY A 18 -4.56 3.72 -7.32
CA GLY A 18 -4.76 2.27 -7.41
C GLY A 18 -3.51 1.44 -7.10
N ASP A 19 -2.32 2.05 -7.00
CA ASP A 19 -1.13 1.33 -6.53
C ASP A 19 -1.33 0.84 -5.08
N LEU A 20 -0.88 -0.38 -4.80
CA LEU A 20 -0.93 -0.93 -3.45
C LEU A 20 0.31 -0.48 -2.69
N VAL A 21 0.09 0.11 -1.51
CA VAL A 21 1.14 0.52 -0.58
C VAL A 21 1.21 -0.45 0.58
N PHE A 22 2.41 -0.91 0.92
CA PHE A 22 2.65 -1.97 1.89
C PHE A 22 3.38 -1.44 3.12
N PHE A 23 2.95 -1.88 4.29
CA PHE A 23 3.52 -1.48 5.57
C PHE A 23 3.78 -2.69 6.47
N ARG A 24 4.71 -2.50 7.40
CA ARG A 24 5.06 -3.47 8.44
C ARG A 24 4.84 -2.83 9.80
N THR A 25 3.71 -3.11 10.43
CA THR A 25 3.24 -2.48 11.67
C THR A 25 3.51 -3.31 12.93
N GLN A 26 3.72 -4.62 12.79
CA GLN A 26 3.93 -5.55 13.91
C GLN A 26 5.40 -6.01 14.06
N GLY A 27 6.31 -5.46 13.26
CA GLY A 27 7.76 -5.52 13.50
C GLY A 27 8.48 -6.82 13.18
N ARG A 28 7.82 -7.89 12.69
CA ARG A 28 8.51 -9.13 12.28
C ARG A 28 8.02 -9.64 10.93
N GLY A 29 8.96 -9.97 10.04
CA GLY A 29 8.70 -10.63 8.77
C GLY A 29 8.34 -9.69 7.61
N THR A 30 7.38 -10.11 6.80
CA THR A 30 6.88 -9.43 5.59
C THR A 30 5.93 -8.27 5.93
N ALA A 31 5.47 -7.52 4.92
CA ALA A 31 4.39 -6.56 5.11
C ALA A 31 3.15 -7.24 5.72
N ASP A 32 2.54 -6.58 6.71
CA ASP A 32 1.39 -7.05 7.47
C ASP A 32 0.15 -6.13 7.34
N HIS A 33 0.34 -4.98 6.70
CA HIS A 33 -0.72 -4.03 6.41
C HIS A 33 -0.61 -3.53 4.97
N VAL A 34 -1.75 -3.26 4.34
CA VAL A 34 -1.84 -2.81 2.95
C VAL A 34 -2.92 -1.75 2.83
N GLY A 35 -2.66 -0.77 1.97
CA GLY A 35 -3.63 0.23 1.56
C GLY A 35 -3.60 0.48 0.06
N VAL A 36 -4.59 1.19 -0.45
CA VAL A 36 -4.66 1.59 -1.85
C VAL A 36 -4.34 3.07 -1.95
N TYR A 37 -3.34 3.45 -2.74
CA TYR A 37 -3.00 4.84 -2.97
C TYR A 37 -4.12 5.55 -3.73
N VAL A 38 -4.53 6.71 -3.24
CA VAL A 38 -5.64 7.50 -3.80
C VAL A 38 -5.18 8.90 -4.26
N GLY A 39 -3.87 9.10 -4.39
CA GLY A 39 -3.29 10.35 -4.89
C GLY A 39 -2.93 11.31 -3.77
N ASN A 40 -2.23 12.39 -4.14
CA ASN A 40 -1.87 13.49 -3.22
C ASN A 40 -1.18 13.03 -1.93
N GLY A 41 -0.36 11.99 -1.99
CA GLY A 41 0.32 11.43 -0.82
C GLY A 41 -0.60 10.71 0.16
N LYS A 42 -1.83 10.34 -0.25
CA LYS A 42 -2.83 9.69 0.61
C LYS A 42 -3.16 8.28 0.13
N PHE A 43 -3.64 7.46 1.07
CA PHE A 43 -4.10 6.11 0.79
C PHE A 43 -5.33 5.77 1.62
N ILE A 44 -6.21 4.92 1.10
CA ILE A 44 -7.35 4.36 1.81
C ILE A 44 -6.97 3.03 2.46
N GLN A 45 -7.41 2.82 3.69
CA GLN A 45 -7.09 1.61 4.46
C GLN A 45 -8.23 1.18 5.37
N SER A 46 -8.20 -0.10 5.75
CA SER A 46 -8.94 -0.65 6.89
C SER A 46 -7.96 -0.91 8.03
N PRO A 47 -7.84 0.01 9.01
CA PRO A 47 -6.71 0.03 9.94
C PRO A 47 -6.68 -1.17 10.89
N ARG A 48 -7.82 -1.50 11.53
CA ARG A 48 -7.99 -2.66 12.40
C ARG A 48 -9.46 -2.90 12.74
N SER A 49 -9.76 -4.08 13.29
CA SER A 49 -11.10 -4.42 13.78
C SER A 49 -11.66 -3.36 14.73
N GLY A 50 -12.89 -2.92 14.46
CA GLY A 50 -13.58 -1.90 15.25
C GLY A 50 -13.28 -0.45 14.86
N GLN A 51 -12.52 -0.22 13.79
CA GLN A 51 -12.34 1.10 13.20
C GLN A 51 -12.90 1.15 11.77
N ASP A 52 -13.39 2.33 11.40
CA ASP A 52 -13.92 2.58 10.06
C ASP A 52 -12.80 2.69 9.02
N ILE A 53 -13.19 2.47 7.77
CA ILE A 53 -12.32 2.70 6.61
C ILE A 53 -11.99 4.19 6.55
N GLN A 54 -10.71 4.51 6.39
CA GLN A 54 -10.24 5.90 6.43
C GLN A 54 -9.18 6.18 5.37
N ILE A 55 -9.13 7.45 4.95
CA ILE A 55 -8.07 7.98 4.09
C ILE A 55 -7.02 8.64 4.97
N THR A 56 -5.78 8.17 4.86
CA THR A 56 -4.67 8.58 5.72
C THR A 56 -3.50 9.10 4.89
N SER A 57 -2.66 9.98 5.46
CA SER A 57 -1.50 10.52 4.75
C SER A 57 -0.28 9.61 4.87
N LEU A 58 0.42 9.36 3.76
CA LEU A 58 1.73 8.69 3.75
C LEU A 58 2.82 9.52 4.44
N SER A 59 2.58 10.82 4.64
CA SER A 59 3.51 11.73 5.31
C SER A 59 3.40 11.70 6.83
N GLU A 60 2.41 11.03 7.41
CA GLU A 60 2.33 10.87 8.86
C GLU A 60 3.48 9.99 9.35
N ASP A 61 4.15 10.41 10.43
CA ASP A 61 5.35 9.74 10.96
C ASP A 61 5.18 8.24 11.18
N TYR A 62 3.98 7.81 11.61
CA TYR A 62 3.66 6.40 11.78
C TYR A 62 3.80 5.65 10.44
N TRP A 63 3.21 6.14 9.37
CA TRP A 63 3.25 5.46 8.06
C TRP A 63 4.61 5.59 7.39
N VAL A 64 5.32 6.71 7.60
CA VAL A 64 6.71 6.86 7.13
C VAL A 64 7.62 5.79 7.72
N ARG A 65 7.54 5.54 9.04
CA ARG A 65 8.38 4.55 9.73
C ARG A 65 8.08 3.10 9.33
N HIS A 66 6.85 2.82 8.94
CA HIS A 66 6.40 1.45 8.64
C HIS A 66 6.34 1.15 7.14
N TYR A 67 6.62 2.11 6.26
CA TYR A 67 6.55 1.92 4.81
C TYR A 67 7.57 0.88 4.32
N VAL A 68 7.09 -0.13 3.60
CA VAL A 68 7.91 -1.20 3.02
C VAL A 68 8.13 -0.96 1.53
N GLY A 69 7.13 -0.47 0.81
CA GLY A 69 7.18 -0.24 -0.63
C GLY A 69 5.80 -0.21 -1.26
N ALA A 70 5.75 -0.09 -2.58
CA ALA A 70 4.51 -0.13 -3.35
C ALA A 70 4.59 -1.08 -4.54
N ARG A 71 3.42 -1.52 -5.00
CA ARG A 71 3.30 -2.32 -6.23
C ARG A 71 2.10 -1.90 -7.06
N ARG A 72 2.29 -1.88 -8.39
CA ARG A 72 1.23 -1.68 -9.37
C ARG A 72 0.62 -3.01 -9.75
N VAL A 73 -0.66 -3.17 -9.43
CA VAL A 73 -1.42 -4.40 -9.75
C VAL A 73 -2.22 -4.26 -11.04
N MET A 74 -2.56 -3.05 -11.47
CA MET A 74 -3.26 -2.81 -12.73
C MET A 74 -2.26 -2.48 -13.83
N THR A 75 -1.85 -3.50 -14.57
CA THR A 75 -1.04 -3.35 -15.78
C THR A 75 -1.77 -4.05 -16.93
N PRO A 76 -1.45 -3.75 -18.20
CA PRO A 76 -1.99 -4.51 -19.33
C PRO A 76 -1.77 -6.03 -19.24
N LYS A 77 -0.79 -6.50 -18.44
CA LYS A 77 -0.55 -7.93 -18.19
C LYS A 77 -1.45 -8.54 -17.11
N THR A 78 -1.91 -7.74 -16.16
CA THR A 78 -2.73 -8.18 -15.02
C THR A 78 -4.22 -7.93 -15.21
N ILE A 79 -4.61 -7.07 -16.15
CA ILE A 79 -6.00 -6.92 -16.59
C ILE A 79 -6.21 -7.93 -17.73
N ARG A 80 -6.98 -8.99 -17.46
CA ARG A 80 -7.37 -10.01 -18.44
C ARG A 80 -8.89 -10.11 -18.52
#